data_AF-A0A024GZJ7-F1
#
_entry.id   AF-A0A024GZJ7-F1
#
_cell.length_a   1.000
_cell.length_b   1.000
_cell.length_c   1.000
_cell.angle_alpha   90.00
_cell.angle_beta   90.00
_cell.angle_gamma   90.00
#
_symmetry.space_group_name_H-M   'P 1'
#
loop_
_entity.id
_entity.type
_entity.pdbx_description
1 polymer ?
#
loop_
_entity_poly.entity_id
_entity_poly.type
_entity_poly.pdbx_seq_one_letter_code
_entity_poly.pdbx_strand_id
1 'polypeptide(L)'
;MDKLSKGDIVGHSLMMTLAPPGGDVLRLYVFMLALAMGAYLLLVKDRWVAVIAISGTVHIAAQAFPLSTSFSPFAEQARSAGWAGWQFLFLSALVLGWYWKDLGAASWLDRYAAKVLATCIGIVAAASGISLMVPSAVEEALFSKYTFPVGRLVVAYAVVTALYVTLRWTMRKVPEQWLRPLAMVGSRSLDSYIIQAVVVVLVYGFATLDSKSLLAQLLAVVTLLACWLWAELRARIGRLNLNAIRSTR
;
A
#
# COMPACT_ATOMS: atom_id res chain seq x y z
N MET A 1 26.63 9.13 17.89
CA MET A 1 26.82 8.93 16.44
C MET A 1 28.16 8.24 16.26
N ASP A 2 28.19 6.90 16.26
CA ASP A 2 29.35 6.21 15.71
C ASP A 2 29.23 6.28 14.19
N LYS A 3 30.26 6.83 13.54
CA LYS A 3 30.35 6.88 12.08
C LYS A 3 30.49 5.44 11.59
N LEU A 4 29.39 4.85 11.10
CA LEU A 4 29.42 3.58 10.39
C LEU A 4 30.51 3.64 9.31
N SER A 5 31.42 2.67 9.36
CA SER A 5 32.51 2.56 8.39
C SER A 5 31.93 2.34 6.99
N LYS A 6 32.61 2.81 5.95
CA LYS A 6 32.23 2.51 4.55
C LYS A 6 32.10 0.99 4.32
N GLY A 7 32.86 0.17 5.05
CA GLY A 7 32.76 -1.29 5.02
C GLY A 7 31.43 -1.83 5.56
N ASP A 8 30.89 -1.22 6.61
CA ASP A 8 29.59 -1.61 7.20
C ASP A 8 28.43 -1.25 6.27
N ILE A 9 28.53 -0.13 5.57
CA ILE A 9 27.54 0.31 4.58
C ILE A 9 27.51 -0.67 3.38
N VAL A 10 28.67 -1.09 2.89
CA VAL A 10 28.76 -2.05 1.78
C VAL A 10 28.30 -3.44 2.25
N GLY A 11 28.72 -3.89 3.42
CA GLY A 11 28.28 -5.15 4.02
C GLY A 11 26.76 -5.19 4.24
N HIS A 12 26.19 -4.11 4.77
CA HIS A 12 24.75 -4.01 4.97
C HIS A 12 23.95 -3.81 3.68
N SER A 13 24.56 -3.23 2.63
CA SER A 13 23.92 -3.13 1.30
C SER A 13 23.92 -4.48 0.58
N LEU A 14 25.02 -5.24 0.68
CA LEU A 14 25.14 -6.60 0.12
C LEU A 14 24.25 -7.61 0.85
N MET A 15 24.08 -7.46 2.17
CA MET A 15 23.18 -8.27 3.00
C MET A 15 21.72 -7.78 2.94
N MET A 16 21.40 -6.76 2.14
CA MET A 16 20.10 -6.10 2.08
C MET A 16 19.55 -5.62 3.44
N THR A 17 20.39 -5.42 4.45
CA THR A 17 19.98 -4.88 5.75
C THR A 17 19.81 -3.36 5.72
N LEU A 18 20.42 -2.68 4.73
CA LEU A 18 20.08 -1.30 4.37
C LEU A 18 18.97 -1.34 3.31
N ALA A 19 17.74 -1.58 3.73
CA ALA A 19 16.63 -1.21 2.86
C ALA A 19 16.62 0.32 2.76
N PRO A 20 16.78 0.92 1.57
CA PRO A 20 16.54 2.36 1.42
C PRO A 20 15.11 2.68 1.88
N PRO A 21 14.81 3.92 2.32
CA PRO A 21 13.46 4.29 2.72
C PRO A 21 12.43 3.87 1.66
N GLY A 22 11.62 2.83 1.95
CA GLY A 22 10.68 2.22 1.00
C GLY A 22 10.97 0.76 0.58
N GLY A 23 12.16 0.22 0.83
CA GLY A 23 12.52 -1.18 0.52
C GLY A 23 11.80 -2.22 1.38
N ASP A 24 11.32 -1.83 2.56
CA ASP A 24 10.51 -2.69 3.43
C ASP A 24 9.13 -3.01 2.84
N VAL A 25 8.63 -2.22 1.89
CA VAL A 25 7.29 -2.44 1.29
C VAL A 25 7.25 -3.77 0.53
N LEU A 26 8.32 -4.16 -0.16
CA LEU A 26 8.36 -5.43 -0.88
C LEU A 26 8.34 -6.62 0.10
N ARG A 27 9.13 -6.55 1.18
CA ARG A 27 9.14 -7.57 2.24
C ARG A 27 7.77 -7.67 2.91
N LEU A 28 7.17 -6.52 3.21
CA LEU A 28 5.82 -6.41 3.73
C LEU A 28 4.82 -7.08 2.78
N TYR A 29 4.92 -6.84 1.48
CA TYR A 29 4.03 -7.43 0.48
C TYR A 29 4.14 -8.95 0.43
N VAL A 30 5.37 -9.49 0.35
CA VAL A 30 5.61 -10.95 0.37
C VAL A 30 5.06 -11.57 1.66
N PHE A 31 5.29 -10.92 2.79
CA PHE A 31 4.78 -11.35 4.08
C PHE A 31 3.24 -11.32 4.13
N MET A 32 2.60 -10.25 3.65
CA MET A 32 1.13 -10.17 3.58
C MET A 32 0.53 -11.22 2.67
N LEU A 33 1.18 -11.53 1.53
CA LEU A 33 0.72 -12.61 0.65
C LEU A 33 0.80 -13.97 1.34
N ALA A 34 1.88 -14.26 2.08
CA ALA A 34 1.97 -15.48 2.87
C ALA A 34 0.88 -15.55 3.95
N LEU A 35 0.62 -14.44 4.65
CA LEU A 35 -0.49 -14.35 5.60
C LEU A 35 -1.85 -14.55 4.93
N ALA A 36 -2.06 -14.02 3.71
CA ALA A 36 -3.29 -14.20 2.96
C ALA A 36 -3.56 -15.69 2.67
N MET A 37 -2.52 -16.47 2.35
CA MET A 37 -2.66 -17.92 2.17
C MET A 37 -3.12 -18.60 3.45
N GLY A 38 -2.57 -18.23 4.60
CA GLY A 38 -3.02 -18.74 5.90
C GLY A 38 -4.46 -18.34 6.24
N ALA A 39 -4.81 -17.08 6.01
CA ALA A 39 -6.15 -16.55 6.22
C ALA A 39 -7.18 -17.24 5.30
N TYR A 40 -6.81 -17.51 4.05
CA TYR A 40 -7.65 -18.25 3.09
C TYR A 40 -8.07 -19.61 3.64
N LEU A 41 -7.14 -20.39 4.22
CA LEU A 41 -7.45 -21.69 4.80
C LEU A 41 -8.46 -21.62 5.96
N LEU A 42 -8.46 -20.52 6.71
CA LEU A 42 -9.43 -20.28 7.78
C LEU A 42 -10.78 -19.78 7.23
N LEU A 43 -10.75 -18.91 6.22
CA LEU A 43 -11.94 -18.34 5.59
C LEU A 43 -12.77 -19.39 4.84
N VAL A 44 -12.12 -20.36 4.18
CA VAL A 44 -12.82 -21.50 3.56
C VAL A 44 -13.58 -22.34 4.61
N LYS A 45 -13.15 -22.32 5.87
CA LYS A 45 -13.82 -22.98 7.00
C LYS A 45 -14.77 -22.05 7.76
N ASP A 46 -15.09 -20.88 7.20
CA ASP A 46 -15.94 -19.84 7.80
C ASP A 46 -15.42 -19.30 9.16
N ARG A 47 -14.11 -19.44 9.41
CA ARG A 47 -13.46 -19.01 10.67
C ARG A 47 -12.91 -17.59 10.59
N TRP A 48 -13.68 -16.67 10.02
CA TRP A 48 -13.26 -15.28 9.86
C TRP A 48 -12.98 -14.58 11.19
N VAL A 49 -13.72 -14.91 12.26
CA VAL A 49 -13.50 -14.38 13.62
C VAL A 49 -12.10 -14.73 14.10
N ALA A 50 -11.61 -15.95 13.81
CA ALA A 50 -10.26 -16.36 14.20
C ALA A 50 -9.20 -15.53 13.45
N VAL A 51 -9.41 -15.24 12.16
CA VAL A 51 -8.51 -14.38 11.38
C VAL A 51 -8.41 -13.00 12.01
N ILE A 52 -9.55 -12.36 12.30
CA ILE A 52 -9.60 -11.04 12.92
C ILE A 52 -9.02 -11.06 14.34
N ALA A 53 -9.34 -12.06 15.15
CA ALA A 53 -8.85 -12.17 16.52
C ALA A 53 -7.32 -12.34 16.56
N ILE A 54 -6.77 -13.30 15.80
CA ILE A 54 -5.31 -13.51 15.73
C ILE A 54 -4.61 -12.25 15.23
N SER A 55 -5.14 -11.66 14.15
CA SER A 55 -4.60 -10.45 13.56
C SER A 55 -4.67 -9.26 14.55
N GLY A 56 -5.76 -9.14 15.30
CA GLY A 56 -5.95 -8.12 16.33
C GLY A 56 -5.01 -8.31 17.52
N THR A 57 -4.78 -9.54 17.97
CA THR A 57 -3.78 -9.83 19.01
C THR A 57 -2.38 -9.42 18.56
N VAL A 58 -2.00 -9.76 17.32
CA VAL A 58 -0.72 -9.34 16.74
C VAL A 58 -0.63 -7.81 16.64
N HIS A 59 -1.72 -7.14 16.29
CA HIS A 59 -1.78 -5.68 16.22
C HIS A 59 -1.59 -5.01 17.60
N ILE A 60 -2.24 -5.55 18.63
CA ILE A 60 -2.10 -5.06 20.01
C ILE A 60 -0.67 -5.30 20.50
N ALA A 61 -0.11 -6.48 20.22
CA ALA A 61 1.29 -6.78 20.54
C ALA A 61 2.25 -5.82 19.82
N ALA A 62 1.94 -5.38 18.60
CA ALA A 62 2.73 -4.38 17.87
C ALA A 62 2.77 -3.02 18.58
N GLN A 63 1.70 -2.66 19.30
CA GLN A 63 1.69 -1.43 20.09
C GLN A 63 2.57 -1.54 21.34
N ALA A 64 2.64 -2.73 21.95
CA ALA A 64 3.47 -2.98 23.13
C ALA A 64 4.95 -3.20 22.79
N PHE A 65 5.25 -3.81 21.64
CA PHE A 65 6.60 -4.22 21.22
C PHE A 65 6.93 -3.75 19.79
N PRO A 66 6.97 -2.44 19.53
CA PRO A 66 7.06 -1.91 18.16
C PRO A 66 8.37 -2.29 17.46
N LEU A 67 9.51 -2.27 18.15
CA LEU A 67 10.81 -2.65 17.59
C LEU A 67 10.90 -4.15 17.22
N SER A 68 10.30 -5.02 18.03
CA SER A 68 10.30 -6.47 17.79
C SER A 68 9.34 -6.90 16.68
N THR A 69 8.43 -6.00 16.30
CA THR A 69 7.37 -6.26 15.31
C THR A 69 7.60 -5.49 14.00
N SER A 70 8.85 -5.12 13.75
CA SER A 70 9.33 -4.49 12.52
C SER A 70 10.37 -5.35 11.82
N PHE A 71 10.53 -5.16 10.50
CA PHE A 71 11.58 -5.84 9.72
C PHE A 71 12.97 -5.27 9.94
N SER A 72 13.07 -4.03 10.45
CA SER A 72 14.33 -3.34 10.65
C SER A 72 14.43 -2.81 12.08
N PRO A 73 15.58 -2.99 12.75
CA PRO A 73 15.82 -2.40 14.06
C PRO A 73 15.92 -0.87 14.02
N PHE A 74 16.09 -0.28 12.83
CA PHE A 74 16.13 1.18 12.61
C PHE A 74 14.80 1.75 12.10
N ALA A 75 13.71 0.98 12.17
CA ALA A 75 12.43 1.34 11.58
C ALA A 75 11.80 2.62 12.15
N GLU A 76 12.07 2.95 13.42
CA GLU A 76 11.64 4.22 14.02
C GLU A 76 12.26 5.43 13.32
N GLN A 77 13.58 5.37 13.06
CA GLN A 77 14.33 6.43 12.40
C GLN A 77 14.02 6.49 10.90
N ALA A 78 13.80 5.34 10.27
CA ALA A 78 13.44 5.24 8.86
C ALA A 78 11.93 5.50 8.60
N ARG A 79 11.11 5.68 9.65
CA ARG A 79 9.63 5.71 9.58
C ARG A 79 9.08 4.56 8.71
N SER A 80 9.71 3.39 8.81
CA SER A 80 9.36 2.23 7.99
C SER A 80 8.11 1.54 8.53
N ALA A 81 7.46 0.70 7.73
CA ALA A 81 6.17 0.11 8.09
C ALA A 81 6.39 -1.14 8.97
N GLY A 82 5.95 -1.11 10.24
CA GLY A 82 5.98 -2.30 11.10
C GLY A 82 5.02 -3.37 10.59
N TRP A 83 5.50 -4.58 10.34
CA TRP A 83 4.69 -5.61 9.66
C TRP A 83 3.44 -6.01 10.47
N ALA A 84 3.55 -6.04 11.79
CA ALA A 84 2.47 -6.47 12.68
C ALA A 84 1.33 -5.43 12.80
N GLY A 85 1.68 -4.14 12.72
CA GLY A 85 0.69 -3.06 12.68
C GLY A 85 -0.10 -3.09 11.38
N TRP A 86 0.62 -3.23 10.25
CA TRP A 86 0.04 -3.19 8.91
C TRP A 86 -0.77 -4.45 8.53
N GLN A 87 -0.43 -5.63 9.06
CA GLN A 87 -1.18 -6.86 8.74
C GLN A 87 -2.64 -6.81 9.18
N PHE A 88 -2.98 -6.04 10.22
CA PHE A 88 -4.36 -5.94 10.67
C PHE A 88 -5.25 -5.26 9.65
N LEU A 89 -4.81 -4.13 9.10
CA LEU A 89 -5.50 -3.47 7.99
C LEU A 89 -5.69 -4.44 6.82
N PHE A 90 -4.63 -5.16 6.45
CA PHE A 90 -4.65 -6.07 5.32
C PHE A 90 -5.62 -7.26 5.53
N LEU A 91 -5.51 -7.96 6.65
CA LEU A 91 -6.35 -9.14 6.93
C LEU A 91 -7.80 -8.76 7.19
N SER A 92 -8.07 -7.65 7.87
CA SER A 92 -9.45 -7.18 8.04
C SER A 92 -10.07 -6.76 6.71
N ALA A 93 -9.31 -6.13 5.81
CA ALA A 93 -9.77 -5.83 4.46
C ALA A 93 -9.97 -7.09 3.62
N LEU A 94 -9.14 -8.13 3.80
CA LEU A 94 -9.29 -9.43 3.14
C LEU A 94 -10.59 -10.12 3.59
N VAL A 95 -10.88 -10.13 4.89
CA VAL A 95 -12.13 -10.67 5.44
C VAL A 95 -13.33 -9.90 4.89
N LEU A 96 -13.26 -8.57 4.85
CA LEU A 96 -14.31 -7.74 4.26
C LEU A 96 -14.50 -8.04 2.76
N GLY A 97 -13.40 -8.25 2.04
CA GLY A 97 -13.39 -8.66 0.64
C GLY A 97 -13.98 -10.04 0.41
N TRP A 98 -13.79 -10.98 1.34
CA TRP A 98 -14.33 -12.33 1.29
C TRP A 98 -15.86 -12.35 1.25
N TYR A 99 -16.49 -11.58 2.15
CA TYR A 99 -17.95 -11.46 2.22
C TYR A 99 -18.52 -10.32 1.38
N TRP A 100 -17.72 -9.70 0.51
CA TRP A 100 -18.11 -8.46 -0.21
C TRP A 100 -19.41 -8.60 -1.01
N LYS A 101 -19.60 -9.75 -1.66
CA LYS A 101 -20.80 -10.05 -2.45
C LYS A 101 -22.00 -10.31 -1.56
N ASP A 102 -21.82 -11.11 -0.51
CA ASP A 102 -22.90 -11.49 0.42
C ASP A 102 -23.43 -10.29 1.20
N LEU A 103 -22.54 -9.34 1.52
CA LEU A 103 -22.89 -8.07 2.16
C LEU A 103 -23.62 -7.09 1.21
N GLY A 104 -23.67 -7.38 -0.10
CA GLY A 104 -24.15 -6.42 -1.10
C GLY A 104 -23.36 -5.11 -1.06
N ALA A 105 -22.10 -5.14 -0.63
CA ALA A 105 -21.32 -3.93 -0.33
C ALA A 105 -21.24 -2.99 -1.54
N ALA A 106 -21.13 -3.58 -2.73
CA ALA A 106 -21.11 -2.84 -3.97
C ALA A 106 -22.40 -2.02 -4.20
N SER A 107 -23.58 -2.64 -4.15
CA SER A 107 -24.84 -1.94 -4.38
C SER A 107 -25.16 -0.94 -3.26
N TRP A 108 -24.79 -1.27 -2.02
CA TRP A 108 -24.91 -0.36 -0.89
C TRP A 108 -24.07 0.90 -1.06
N LEU A 109 -22.78 0.76 -1.40
CA LEU A 109 -21.88 1.88 -1.65
C LEU A 109 -22.35 2.76 -2.80
N ASP A 110 -22.98 2.18 -3.83
CA ASP A 110 -23.55 2.94 -4.93
C ASP A 110 -24.74 3.78 -4.51
N ARG A 111 -25.65 3.19 -3.72
CA ARG A 111 -26.85 3.86 -3.22
C ARG A 111 -26.50 5.02 -2.29
N TYR A 112 -25.46 4.89 -1.49
CA TYR A 112 -25.08 5.86 -0.46
C TYR A 112 -23.77 6.59 -0.75
N ALA A 113 -23.29 6.59 -2.00
CA ALA A 113 -21.98 7.11 -2.38
C ALA A 113 -21.67 8.50 -1.81
N ALA A 114 -22.59 9.46 -1.97
CA ALA A 114 -22.42 10.82 -1.46
C ALA A 114 -22.32 10.88 0.07
N LYS A 115 -23.15 10.10 0.79
CA LYS A 115 -23.10 10.02 2.26
C LYS A 115 -21.80 9.38 2.73
N VAL A 116 -21.40 8.27 2.11
CA VAL A 116 -20.14 7.57 2.42
C VAL A 116 -18.94 8.49 2.19
N LEU A 117 -18.89 9.21 1.06
CA LEU A 117 -17.84 10.18 0.78
C LEU A 117 -17.81 11.31 1.81
N ALA A 118 -18.97 11.89 2.14
CA ALA A 118 -19.07 12.93 3.16
C ALA A 118 -18.58 12.43 4.53
N THR A 119 -18.95 11.21 4.93
CA THR A 119 -18.47 10.58 6.17
C THR A 119 -16.96 10.37 6.13
N CYS A 120 -16.41 9.83 5.03
CA CYS A 120 -14.97 9.60 4.91
C CYS A 120 -14.17 10.92 4.94
N ILE A 121 -14.64 11.95 4.23
CA ILE A 121 -14.05 13.29 4.26
C ILE A 121 -14.14 13.88 5.67
N GLY A 122 -15.28 13.72 6.35
CA GLY A 122 -15.46 14.15 7.72
C GLY A 122 -14.49 13.48 8.70
N ILE A 123 -14.27 12.16 8.56
CA ILE A 123 -13.29 11.43 9.38
C ILE A 123 -11.87 11.96 9.12
N VAL A 124 -11.48 12.15 7.85
CA VAL A 124 -10.14 12.67 7.51
C VAL A 124 -9.95 14.10 8.01
N ALA A 125 -10.97 14.95 7.86
CA ALA A 125 -10.94 16.33 8.33
C ALA A 125 -10.89 16.41 9.86
N ALA A 126 -11.67 15.59 10.55
CA ALA A 126 -11.65 15.49 12.02
C ALA A 126 -10.29 15.00 12.52
N ALA A 127 -9.75 13.93 11.93
CA ALA A 127 -8.42 13.44 12.28
C ALA A 127 -7.33 14.51 12.07
N SER A 128 -7.38 15.22 10.93
CA SER A 128 -6.46 16.32 10.65
C SER A 128 -6.60 17.47 11.66
N GLY A 129 -7.84 17.82 12.04
CA GLY A 129 -8.11 18.82 13.06
C GLY A 129 -7.59 18.41 14.44
N ILE A 130 -7.81 17.16 14.84
CA ILE A 130 -7.27 16.59 16.09
C ILE A 130 -5.74 16.66 16.08
N SER A 131 -5.08 16.22 14.99
CA SER A 131 -3.61 16.27 14.85
C SER A 131 -3.03 17.68 14.99
N LEU A 132 -3.80 18.73 14.67
CA LEU A 132 -3.37 20.12 14.84
C LEU A 132 -3.58 20.66 16.28
N MET A 133 -4.46 20.03 17.06
CA MET A 133 -4.86 20.51 18.39
C MET A 133 -4.18 19.76 19.54
N VAL A 134 -3.78 18.51 19.32
CA VAL A 134 -3.18 17.67 20.37
C VAL A 134 -1.66 17.82 20.42
N PRO A 135 -1.02 17.57 21.58
CA PRO A 135 0.44 17.52 21.68
C PRO A 135 1.03 16.46 20.75
N SER A 136 2.26 16.68 20.28
CA SER A 136 2.95 15.78 19.33
C SER A 136 3.02 14.32 19.82
N ALA A 137 3.22 14.10 21.13
CA ALA A 137 3.23 12.76 21.71
C ALA A 137 1.89 12.01 21.55
N VAL A 138 0.77 12.75 21.63
CA VAL A 138 -0.58 12.20 21.46
C VAL A 138 -0.88 11.98 19.97
N GLU A 139 -0.45 12.89 19.10
CA GLU A 139 -0.54 12.72 17.65
C GLU A 139 0.21 11.47 17.19
N GLU A 140 1.43 11.27 17.68
CA GLU A 140 2.25 10.10 17.36
C GLU A 140 1.58 8.81 17.88
N ALA A 141 1.06 8.81 19.11
CA ALA A 141 0.35 7.65 19.66
C ALA A 141 -0.93 7.28 18.88
N LEU A 142 -1.59 8.25 18.24
CA LEU A 142 -2.87 8.03 17.54
C LEU A 142 -2.73 7.85 16.03
N PHE A 143 -1.69 8.42 15.41
CA PHE A 143 -1.59 8.54 13.95
C PHE A 143 -0.21 8.14 13.38
N SER A 144 0.70 7.61 14.21
CA SER A 144 2.01 7.14 13.75
C SER A 144 1.90 6.15 12.59
N LYS A 145 2.73 6.39 11.56
CA LYS A 145 2.83 5.49 10.41
C LYS A 145 3.55 4.18 10.76
N TYR A 146 4.40 4.21 11.78
CA TYR A 146 5.28 3.10 12.16
C TYR A 146 4.50 1.98 12.85
N THR A 147 3.81 2.30 13.94
CA THR A 147 3.02 1.35 14.76
C THR A 147 1.60 1.13 14.23
N PHE A 148 1.15 2.01 13.31
CA PHE A 148 -0.15 1.95 12.66
C PHE A 148 -1.35 1.87 13.64
N PRO A 149 -1.44 2.72 14.66
CA PRO A 149 -2.44 2.63 15.73
C PRO A 149 -3.87 2.85 15.23
N VAL A 150 -4.86 2.68 16.12
CA VAL A 150 -6.29 2.68 15.78
C VAL A 150 -6.74 3.94 15.03
N GLY A 151 -6.27 5.13 15.41
CA GLY A 151 -6.60 6.37 14.71
C GLY A 151 -6.13 6.35 13.25
N ARG A 152 -4.90 5.88 13.01
CA ARG A 152 -4.35 5.66 11.67
C ARG A 152 -5.16 4.63 10.88
N LEU A 153 -5.57 3.53 11.52
CA LEU A 153 -6.38 2.47 10.91
C LEU A 153 -7.72 3.02 10.41
N VAL A 154 -8.43 3.79 11.24
CA VAL A 154 -9.72 4.41 10.89
C VAL A 154 -9.56 5.37 9.71
N VAL A 155 -8.54 6.23 9.74
CA VAL A 155 -8.24 7.14 8.63
C VAL A 155 -7.89 6.37 7.36
N ALA A 156 -7.10 5.30 7.45
CA ALA A 156 -6.76 4.46 6.30
C ALA A 156 -8.00 3.85 5.65
N TYR A 157 -8.92 3.28 6.45
CA TYR A 157 -10.20 2.77 5.96
C TYR A 157 -11.06 3.85 5.31
N ALA A 158 -11.14 5.03 5.91
CA ALA A 158 -11.88 6.16 5.35
C ALA A 158 -11.30 6.59 3.99
N VAL A 159 -9.97 6.71 3.88
CA VAL A 159 -9.30 7.08 2.64
C VAL A 159 -9.50 6.01 1.56
N VAL A 160 -9.27 4.73 1.88
CA VAL A 160 -9.44 3.63 0.90
C VAL A 160 -10.89 3.54 0.44
N THR A 161 -11.85 3.68 1.34
CA THR A 161 -13.28 3.68 1.00
C THR A 161 -13.64 4.87 0.12
N ALA A 162 -13.15 6.08 0.46
CA ALA A 162 -13.37 7.27 -0.35
C ALA A 162 -12.78 7.12 -1.76
N LEU A 163 -11.56 6.61 -1.87
CA LEU A 163 -10.92 6.33 -3.15
C LEU A 163 -11.71 5.30 -3.96
N TYR A 164 -12.14 4.21 -3.33
CA TYR A 164 -12.94 3.18 -3.99
C TYR A 164 -14.25 3.74 -4.54
N VAL A 165 -15.02 4.46 -3.72
CA VAL A 165 -16.30 5.07 -4.13
C VAL A 165 -16.08 6.12 -5.22
N THR A 166 -15.06 6.96 -5.08
CA THR A 166 -14.72 7.99 -6.08
C THR A 166 -14.34 7.34 -7.40
N LEU A 167 -13.42 6.39 -7.40
CA LEU A 167 -13.01 5.67 -8.60
C LEU A 167 -14.21 5.00 -9.25
N ARG A 168 -15.03 4.29 -8.48
CA ARG A 168 -16.20 3.62 -9.02
C ARG A 168 -17.22 4.58 -9.63
N TRP A 169 -17.42 5.74 -9.01
CA TRP A 169 -18.28 6.78 -9.56
C TRP A 169 -17.69 7.41 -10.83
N THR A 170 -16.39 7.69 -10.83
CA THR A 170 -15.67 8.19 -12.00
C THR A 170 -15.70 7.19 -13.15
N MET A 171 -15.50 5.90 -12.88
CA MET A 171 -15.54 4.83 -13.88
C MET A 171 -16.91 4.67 -14.56
N ARG A 172 -17.99 5.11 -13.92
CA ARG A 172 -19.33 5.14 -14.56
C ARG A 172 -19.50 6.27 -15.56
N LYS A 173 -18.75 7.37 -15.39
CA LYS A 173 -18.89 8.60 -16.18
C LYS A 173 -17.80 8.76 -17.22
N VAL A 174 -16.63 8.20 -16.97
CA VAL A 174 -15.46 8.36 -17.81
C VAL A 174 -15.35 7.17 -18.76
N PRO A 175 -15.26 7.40 -20.09
CA PRO A 175 -15.07 6.34 -21.06
C PRO A 175 -13.80 5.53 -20.77
N GLU A 176 -13.87 4.22 -20.96
CA GLU A 176 -12.79 3.26 -20.65
C GLU A 176 -11.44 3.66 -21.26
N GLN A 177 -11.42 4.27 -22.44
CA GLN A 177 -10.21 4.73 -23.12
C GLN A 177 -9.34 5.68 -22.28
N TRP A 178 -9.94 6.52 -21.43
CA TRP A 178 -9.22 7.46 -20.56
C TRP A 178 -8.68 6.79 -19.30
N LEU A 179 -9.33 5.71 -18.86
CA LEU A 179 -8.94 4.93 -17.68
C LEU A 179 -7.93 3.84 -18.02
N ARG A 180 -7.82 3.50 -19.30
CA ARG A 180 -6.94 2.44 -19.80
C ARG A 180 -5.49 2.60 -19.33
N PRO A 181 -4.84 3.78 -19.35
CA PRO A 181 -3.47 3.89 -18.85
C PRO A 181 -3.34 3.49 -17.38
N LEU A 182 -4.27 3.95 -16.55
CA LEU A 182 -4.30 3.64 -15.12
C LEU A 182 -4.57 2.15 -14.87
N ALA A 183 -5.55 1.58 -15.58
CA ALA A 183 -5.88 0.15 -15.48
C ALA A 183 -4.72 -0.75 -15.92
N MET A 184 -4.01 -0.36 -16.99
CA MET A 184 -2.84 -1.08 -17.50
C MET A 184 -1.69 -1.09 -16.51
N VAL A 185 -1.35 0.08 -15.94
CA VAL A 185 -0.33 0.20 -14.89
C VAL A 185 -0.73 -0.66 -13.67
N GLY A 186 -1.99 -0.58 -13.24
CA GLY A 186 -2.49 -1.35 -12.10
C GLY A 186 -2.47 -2.87 -12.30
N SER A 187 -2.81 -3.34 -13.51
CA SER A 187 -2.79 -4.78 -13.85
C SER A 187 -1.39 -5.41 -13.78
N ARG A 188 -0.34 -4.56 -13.82
CA ARG A 188 1.07 -4.94 -13.74
C ARG A 188 1.75 -4.12 -12.64
N SER A 189 1.12 -4.08 -11.47
CA SER A 189 1.61 -3.33 -10.32
C SER A 189 3.03 -3.71 -9.90
N LEU A 190 3.42 -5.00 -10.03
CA LEU A 190 4.77 -5.47 -9.72
C LEU A 190 5.81 -4.91 -10.70
N ASP A 191 5.57 -4.99 -12.01
CA ASP A 191 6.46 -4.40 -13.03
C ASP A 191 6.62 -2.89 -12.78
N SER A 192 5.50 -2.21 -12.52
CA SER A 192 5.46 -0.77 -12.23
C SER A 192 6.22 -0.41 -10.95
N TYR A 193 6.10 -1.24 -9.90
CA TYR A 193 6.82 -1.06 -8.66
C TYR A 193 8.34 -1.21 -8.86
N ILE A 194 8.78 -2.19 -9.65
CA ILE A 194 10.20 -2.38 -9.97
C ILE A 194 10.75 -1.16 -10.72
N ILE A 195 10.03 -0.67 -11.74
CA ILE A 195 10.44 0.55 -12.48
C ILE A 195 10.55 1.73 -11.52
N GLN A 196 9.55 1.95 -10.66
CA GLN A 196 9.57 3.03 -9.68
C GLN A 196 10.73 2.87 -8.68
N ALA A 197 11.00 1.65 -8.20
CA ALA A 197 12.10 1.36 -7.29
C ALA A 197 13.46 1.66 -7.94
N VAL A 198 13.66 1.25 -9.20
CA VAL A 198 14.88 1.56 -9.96
C VAL A 198 15.07 3.07 -10.10
N VAL A 199 14.01 3.81 -10.48
CA VAL A 199 14.08 5.27 -10.60
C VAL A 199 14.41 5.92 -9.26
N VAL A 200 13.74 5.52 -8.17
CA VAL A 200 13.99 6.06 -6.84
C VAL A 200 15.43 5.79 -6.40
N VAL A 201 15.93 4.56 -6.56
CA VAL A 201 17.31 4.19 -6.19
C VAL A 201 18.33 5.00 -6.98
N LEU A 202 18.14 5.11 -8.31
CA LEU A 202 19.06 5.87 -9.16
C LEU A 202 19.02 7.36 -8.83
N VAL A 203 17.83 7.96 -8.73
CA VAL A 203 17.71 9.41 -8.53
C VAL A 203 18.14 9.81 -7.13
N TYR A 204 17.62 9.16 -6.08
CA TYR A 204 18.01 9.48 -4.70
C TYR A 204 19.44 9.04 -4.37
N GLY A 205 20.04 8.15 -5.17
CA GLY A 205 21.46 7.83 -5.09
C GLY A 205 22.37 9.00 -5.47
N PHE A 206 21.91 9.93 -6.30
CA PHE A 206 22.73 11.05 -6.80
C PHE A 206 22.17 12.44 -6.47
N ALA A 207 20.88 12.55 -6.12
CA ALA A 207 20.22 13.83 -5.89
C ALA A 207 19.14 13.76 -4.80
N THR A 208 19.17 14.70 -3.86
CA THR A 208 18.07 14.92 -2.92
C THR A 208 17.05 15.87 -3.55
N LEU A 209 15.94 15.33 -4.03
CA LEU A 209 14.84 16.13 -4.59
C LEU A 209 13.78 16.42 -3.52
N ASP A 210 13.40 17.69 -3.39
CA ASP A 210 12.18 18.06 -2.67
C ASP A 210 10.97 17.59 -3.47
N SER A 211 10.08 16.86 -2.80
CA SER A 211 8.78 16.41 -3.30
C SER A 211 7.93 17.52 -3.93
N LYS A 212 8.08 18.78 -3.51
CA LYS A 212 7.34 19.92 -4.07
C LYS A 212 7.99 20.51 -5.31
N SER A 213 9.25 20.16 -5.60
CA SER A 213 9.98 20.71 -6.74
C SER A 213 9.34 20.29 -8.07
N LEU A 214 9.37 21.19 -9.05
CA LEU A 214 8.90 20.91 -10.41
C LEU A 214 9.63 19.69 -11.01
N LEU A 215 10.93 19.56 -10.71
CA LEU A 215 11.74 18.44 -11.18
C LEU A 215 11.26 17.10 -10.62
N ALA A 216 10.92 17.04 -9.32
CA ALA A 216 10.34 15.82 -8.73
C ALA A 216 8.98 15.48 -9.33
N GLN A 217 8.14 16.49 -9.59
CA GLN A 217 6.84 16.28 -10.23
C GLN A 217 6.98 15.78 -11.67
N LEU A 218 7.87 16.38 -12.46
CA LEU A 218 8.18 15.94 -13.83
C LEU A 218 8.72 14.51 -13.84
N LEU A 219 9.64 14.19 -12.94
CA LEU A 219 10.18 12.84 -12.80
C LEU A 219 9.08 11.83 -12.46
N ALA A 220 8.15 12.18 -11.56
CA ALA A 220 7.02 11.32 -11.22
C ALA A 220 6.12 11.06 -12.45
N VAL A 221 5.82 12.09 -13.25
CA VAL A 221 5.04 11.96 -14.48
C VAL A 221 5.77 11.09 -15.50
N VAL A 222 7.07 11.31 -15.73
CA VAL A 222 7.89 10.50 -16.64
C VAL A 222 7.94 9.04 -16.19
N THR A 223 8.09 8.79 -14.90
CA THR A 223 8.09 7.44 -14.32
C THR A 223 6.74 6.76 -14.55
N LEU A 224 5.64 7.47 -14.31
CA LEU A 224 4.29 6.95 -14.58
C LEU A 224 4.09 6.61 -16.06
N LEU A 225 4.55 7.48 -16.97
CA LEU A 225 4.52 7.22 -18.40
C LEU A 225 5.37 5.99 -18.78
N ALA A 226 6.54 5.82 -18.18
CA ALA A 226 7.38 4.64 -18.39
C ALA A 226 6.67 3.35 -17.94
N CYS A 227 6.04 3.35 -16.77
CA CYS A 227 5.24 2.22 -16.29
C CYS A 227 4.10 1.89 -17.27
N TRP A 228 3.40 2.91 -17.77
CA TRP A 228 2.30 2.72 -18.73
C TRP A 228 2.79 2.15 -20.07
N LEU A 229 3.84 2.74 -20.64
CA LEU A 229 4.42 2.28 -21.92
C LEU A 229 4.93 0.84 -21.80
N TRP A 230 5.57 0.50 -20.69
CA TRP A 230 6.02 -0.86 -20.41
C TRP A 230 4.85 -1.85 -20.35
N ALA A 231 3.78 -1.50 -19.63
CA ALA A 231 2.58 -2.33 -19.52
C ALA A 231 1.92 -2.56 -20.88
N GLU A 232 1.82 -1.51 -21.71
CA GLU A 232 1.27 -1.58 -23.07
C GLU A 232 2.13 -2.46 -23.99
N LEU A 233 3.46 -2.30 -23.95
CA LEU A 233 4.38 -3.14 -24.71
C LEU A 233 4.22 -4.61 -24.37
N ARG A 234 4.20 -4.95 -23.08
CA ARG A 234 4.04 -6.33 -22.61
C ARG A 234 2.67 -6.92 -22.98
N ALA A 235 1.61 -6.12 -22.93
CA ALA A 235 0.29 -6.57 -23.35
C ALA A 235 0.21 -6.85 -24.87
N ARG A 236 0.99 -6.14 -25.69
CA ARG A 236 1.10 -6.41 -27.12
C ARG A 236 1.88 -7.70 -27.39
N ILE A 237 3.01 -7.89 -26.72
CA ILE A 237 3.83 -9.12 -26.83
C ILE A 237 3.00 -10.36 -26.44
N GLY A 238 2.25 -10.29 -25.34
CA GLY A 238 1.38 -11.41 -24.91
C GLY A 238 0.33 -11.79 -25.95
N ARG A 239 -0.26 -10.81 -26.65
CA ARG A 239 -1.23 -11.05 -27.73
C ARG A 239 -0.60 -11.73 -28.95
N LEU A 240 0.61 -11.33 -29.34
CA LEU A 240 1.34 -11.94 -30.46
C LEU A 240 1.61 -13.42 -30.20
N ASN A 241 2.05 -13.77 -28.98
CA ASN A 241 2.33 -15.16 -28.61
C ASN A 241 1.08 -16.05 -28.64
N LEU A 242 -0.07 -15.54 -28.18
CA LEU A 242 -1.33 -16.28 -28.21
C LEU A 242 -1.82 -16.53 -29.65
N ASN A 243 -1.65 -15.56 -30.54
CA ASN A 243 -2.02 -15.70 -31.94
C ASN A 243 -1.15 -16.73 -32.66
N ALA A 244 0.16 -16.78 -32.37
CA ALA A 244 1.08 -17.77 -32.93
C ALA A 244 0.75 -19.22 -32.49
N ILE A 245 0.29 -19.41 -31.25
CA ILE A 245 -0.16 -20.73 -30.76
C ILE A 245 -1.47 -21.16 -31.41
N ARG A 246 -2.37 -20.21 -31.73
CA ARG A 246 -3.63 -20.51 -32.42
C ARG A 246 -3.45 -20.85 -33.90
N SER A 247 -2.44 -20.28 -34.58
CA SER A 247 -2.16 -20.57 -35.99
C SER A 247 -1.40 -21.88 -36.22
N THR A 248 -0.97 -22.56 -35.16
CA THR A 248 -0.23 -23.85 -35.20
C THR A 248 -1.10 -25.05 -34.79
N ARG A 249 -2.39 -24.82 -34.50
CA ARG A 249 -3.42 -25.86 -34.34
C ARG A 249 -4.39 -25.80 -35.51
#